data_AF-A0A3M0FZ34-F1
#
_entry.id   AF-A0A3M0FZ34-F1
#
_cell.length_a   1.000
_cell.length_b   1.000
_cell.length_c   1.000
_cell.angle_alpha   90.00
_cell.angle_beta   90.00
_cell.angle_gamma   90.00
#
_symmetry.space_group_name_H-M   'P 1'
#
loop_
_entity.id
_entity.type
_entity.pdbx_description
1 polymer ?
#
loop_
_entity_poly.entity_id
_entity_poly.type
_entity_poly.pdbx_seq_one_letter_code
_entity_poly.pdbx_strand_id
1 'polypeptide(L)'
;MKPLKPIILLITLLAVSACQWTFNPNGPPPKNYPFYITTEPITVKNITVPVGTRLEYKEHFFREGRQDKIMSASKLTTLEFPEEPAFYWGGVPVASIYEFYNTEMSGFTVVANFENFDAIDKTRFSQLWESCDTDLGITVRDRDDWSFNTTNILDVESCSVLYQRYFKEDVEQQRFLDSLYTELLKVGGK
;
A
#
# COMPACT_ATOMS: atom_id res chain seq x y z
N MET A 1 13.10 -69.22 18.20
CA MET A 1 12.31 -68.11 17.60
C MET A 1 12.42 -66.90 18.53
N LYS A 2 13.00 -65.79 18.07
CA LYS A 2 13.16 -64.54 18.85
C LYS A 2 11.93 -63.66 18.64
N PRO A 3 11.29 -63.09 19.69
CA PRO A 3 10.37 -61.99 19.50
C PRO A 3 11.12 -60.64 19.44
N LEU A 4 10.67 -59.82 18.50
CA LEU A 4 11.25 -58.56 18.05
C LEU A 4 10.79 -57.40 18.96
N LYS A 5 11.76 -56.66 19.53
CA LYS A 5 11.77 -55.27 20.05
C LYS A 5 10.44 -54.56 20.42
N PRO A 6 10.28 -54.09 21.68
CA PRO A 6 9.37 -52.99 22.02
C PRO A 6 10.14 -51.67 21.94
N ILE A 7 10.38 -51.13 20.74
CA ILE A 7 11.05 -49.82 20.55
C ILE A 7 10.18 -48.84 19.73
N ILE A 8 8.96 -49.23 19.35
CA ILE A 8 8.08 -48.39 18.50
C ILE A 8 7.08 -47.54 19.32
N LEU A 9 7.10 -47.59 20.66
CA LEU A 9 6.17 -46.81 21.48
C LEU A 9 6.75 -45.52 22.08
N LEU A 10 8.03 -45.18 21.83
CA LEU A 10 8.68 -44.01 22.44
C LEU A 10 8.89 -42.82 21.48
N ILE A 11 8.62 -42.98 20.18
CA ILE A 11 8.80 -41.91 19.17
C ILE A 11 7.51 -41.10 18.94
N THR A 12 6.35 -41.62 19.34
CA THR A 12 5.06 -40.90 19.22
C THR A 12 4.82 -39.88 20.34
N LEU A 13 5.63 -39.87 21.41
CA LEU A 13 5.47 -38.93 22.54
C LEU A 13 6.21 -37.58 22.37
N LEU A 14 7.00 -37.41 21.30
CA LEU A 14 7.80 -36.20 21.06
C LEU A 14 7.24 -35.28 19.95
N ALA A 15 6.07 -35.59 19.41
CA ALA A 15 5.45 -34.83 18.30
C ALA A 15 4.18 -34.07 18.71
N VAL A 16 4.04 -33.67 19.98
CA VAL A 16 2.97 -32.77 20.44
C VAL A 16 3.57 -31.66 21.30
N SER A 17 4.62 -30.99 20.81
CA SER A 17 4.84 -29.61 21.20
C SER A 17 3.70 -28.81 20.60
N ALA A 18 2.68 -28.59 21.42
CA ALA A 18 1.55 -27.72 21.20
C ALA A 18 1.91 -26.56 20.25
N CYS A 19 1.17 -26.42 19.15
CA CYS A 19 0.98 -25.13 18.52
C CYS A 19 0.45 -24.19 19.61
N GLN A 20 1.33 -23.44 20.25
CA GLN A 20 0.97 -22.26 21.01
C GLN A 20 0.52 -21.23 19.99
N TRP A 21 -0.73 -21.34 19.54
CA TRP A 21 -1.44 -20.21 18.94
C TRP A 21 -1.62 -19.20 20.06
N THR A 22 -0.66 -18.29 20.19
CA THR A 22 -0.84 -17.08 20.97
C THR A 22 -1.91 -16.27 20.26
N PHE A 23 -3.17 -16.47 20.65
CA PHE A 23 -4.26 -15.56 20.33
C PHE A 23 -4.06 -14.29 21.15
N ASN A 24 -3.12 -13.43 20.74
CA ASN A 24 -3.11 -12.06 21.19
C ASN A 24 -4.35 -11.39 20.59
N PRO A 25 -5.33 -10.92 21.39
CA PRO A 25 -6.51 -10.23 20.86
C PRO A 25 -6.13 -8.94 20.12
N ASN A 26 -4.91 -8.43 20.34
CA ASN A 26 -4.35 -7.28 19.64
C ASN A 26 -3.61 -7.65 18.34
N GLY A 27 -3.73 -8.90 17.88
CA GLY A 27 -3.01 -9.41 16.71
C GLY A 27 -1.53 -9.71 16.98
N PRO A 28 -0.80 -10.23 15.99
CA PRO A 28 0.65 -10.35 16.09
C PRO A 28 1.28 -8.97 16.41
N PRO A 29 2.41 -8.92 17.14
CA PRO A 29 3.10 -7.65 17.39
C PRO A 29 3.41 -6.94 16.06
N PRO A 30 3.46 -5.60 16.03
CA PRO A 30 3.81 -4.86 14.83
C PRO A 30 5.13 -5.37 14.28
N LYS A 31 5.14 -5.77 13.01
CA LYS A 31 6.35 -6.25 12.35
C LYS A 31 7.31 -5.07 12.15
N ASN A 32 8.57 -5.27 12.50
CA ASN A 32 9.63 -4.29 12.29
C ASN A 32 10.17 -4.39 10.86
N TYR A 33 9.32 -4.06 9.88
CA TYR A 33 9.70 -4.16 8.47
C TYR A 33 10.96 -3.34 8.16
N PRO A 34 11.82 -3.83 7.25
CA PRO A 34 12.99 -3.07 6.83
C PRO A 34 12.57 -1.79 6.10
N PHE A 35 13.21 -0.67 6.42
CA PHE A 35 12.95 0.61 5.77
C PHE A 35 14.23 1.42 5.52
N TYR A 36 14.22 2.30 4.53
CA TYR A 36 15.30 3.23 4.22
C TYR A 36 14.77 4.66 4.18
N ILE A 37 15.52 5.62 4.72
CA ILE A 37 15.18 7.06 4.62
C ILE A 37 16.06 7.66 3.54
N THR A 38 15.45 8.30 2.55
CA THR A 38 16.19 8.92 1.45
C THR A 38 17.05 10.08 1.93
N THR A 39 18.32 10.10 1.50
CA THR A 39 19.29 11.16 1.80
C THR A 39 19.48 12.13 0.64
N GLU A 40 19.02 11.75 -0.54
CA GLU A 40 18.99 12.53 -1.78
C GLU A 40 17.71 12.19 -2.55
N PRO A 41 17.24 13.06 -3.48
CA PRO A 41 16.12 12.71 -4.35
C PRO A 41 16.45 11.49 -5.20
N ILE A 42 15.58 10.49 -5.18
CA ILE A 42 15.78 9.24 -5.92
C ILE A 42 14.51 8.84 -6.67
N THR A 43 14.66 8.08 -7.75
CA THR A 43 13.53 7.54 -8.50
C THR A 43 13.24 6.10 -8.06
N VAL A 44 12.03 5.86 -7.57
CA VAL A 44 11.50 4.53 -7.21
C VAL A 44 10.07 4.42 -7.71
N LYS A 45 9.69 3.25 -8.21
CA LYS A 45 8.34 3.01 -8.76
C LYS A 45 7.87 4.07 -9.77
N ASN A 46 8.81 4.52 -10.62
CA ASN A 46 8.63 5.58 -11.61
C ASN A 46 8.27 6.97 -11.04
N ILE A 47 8.53 7.20 -9.75
CA ILE A 47 8.34 8.48 -9.06
C ILE A 47 9.68 8.97 -8.54
N THR A 48 10.01 10.25 -8.75
CA THR A 48 11.12 10.91 -8.04
C THR A 48 10.65 11.40 -6.69
N VAL A 49 11.11 10.75 -5.62
CA VAL A 49 10.72 11.06 -4.23
C VAL A 49 11.71 12.03 -3.59
N PRO A 50 11.27 12.94 -2.70
CA PRO A 50 12.15 13.90 -2.04
C PRO A 50 13.03 13.24 -0.97
N VAL A 51 13.99 14.01 -0.45
CA VAL A 51 14.79 13.66 0.73
C VAL A 51 13.87 13.50 1.94
N GLY A 52 14.17 12.55 2.83
CA GLY A 52 13.36 12.28 4.01
C GLY A 52 12.19 11.32 3.77
N THR A 53 11.95 10.89 2.53
CA THR A 53 10.95 9.85 2.22
C THR A 53 11.36 8.53 2.85
N ARG A 54 10.45 7.89 3.58
CA ARG A 54 10.63 6.54 4.11
C ARG A 54 10.17 5.51 3.08
N LEU A 55 11.09 4.65 2.67
CA LEU A 55 10.87 3.53 1.78
C LEU A 55 10.75 2.26 2.64
N GLU A 56 9.54 1.73 2.81
CA GLU A 56 9.32 0.47 3.54
C GLU A 56 9.26 -0.71 2.58
N TYR A 57 9.85 -1.84 2.98
CA TYR A 57 9.95 -3.03 2.16
C TYR A 57 9.30 -4.26 2.81
N LYS A 58 8.95 -5.24 1.97
CA LYS A 58 8.46 -6.56 2.39
C LYS A 58 9.37 -7.20 3.43
N GLU A 59 8.75 -7.99 4.29
CA GLU A 59 9.43 -8.82 5.29
C GLU A 59 10.59 -9.61 4.67
N HIS A 60 11.71 -9.62 5.38
CA HIS A 60 12.90 -10.34 4.95
C HIS A 60 13.56 -10.98 6.16
N PHE A 61 13.86 -12.27 6.06
CA PHE A 61 14.38 -13.12 7.17
C PHE A 61 15.61 -12.60 7.93
N PHE A 62 16.34 -11.65 7.34
CA PHE A 62 17.60 -11.12 7.89
C PHE A 62 17.66 -9.58 7.89
N ARG A 63 16.53 -8.90 7.64
CA ARG A 63 16.52 -7.43 7.59
C ARG A 63 15.27 -6.91 8.25
N GLU A 64 15.49 -6.08 9.27
CA GLU A 64 14.46 -5.42 10.04
C GLU A 64 14.90 -3.99 10.34
N GLY A 65 13.94 -3.09 10.53
CA GLY A 65 14.20 -1.70 10.89
C GLY A 65 14.98 -0.90 9.84
N ARG A 66 15.68 0.15 10.30
CA ARG A 66 16.38 1.07 9.41
C ARG A 66 17.56 0.38 8.71
N GLN A 67 17.63 0.54 7.39
CA GLN A 67 18.71 0.05 6.55
C GLN A 67 19.66 1.19 6.18
N ASP A 68 20.95 0.87 6.00
CA ASP A 68 21.97 1.85 5.57
C ASP A 68 21.96 2.11 4.07
N LYS A 69 21.35 1.21 3.29
CA LYS A 69 21.29 1.27 1.83
C LYS A 69 19.89 0.96 1.33
N ILE A 70 19.55 1.58 0.22
CA ILE A 70 18.33 1.28 -0.53
C ILE A 70 18.27 -0.21 -0.89
N MET A 71 17.08 -0.79 -0.76
CA MET A 71 16.79 -2.17 -1.17
C MET A 71 16.12 -2.18 -2.55
N SER A 72 15.91 -3.38 -3.10
CA SER A 72 15.28 -3.53 -4.42
C SER A 72 13.86 -2.94 -4.44
N ALA A 73 13.56 -2.14 -5.46
CA ALA A 73 12.24 -1.54 -5.67
C ALA A 73 11.12 -2.58 -5.83
N SER A 74 11.41 -3.80 -6.28
CA SER A 74 10.41 -4.88 -6.37
C SER A 74 9.91 -5.37 -5.01
N LYS A 75 10.63 -5.07 -3.93
CA LYS A 75 10.23 -5.35 -2.55
C LYS A 75 9.61 -4.15 -1.85
N LEU A 76 9.53 -3.00 -2.51
CA LEU A 76 8.98 -1.78 -1.93
C LEU A 76 7.47 -1.93 -1.76
N THR A 77 6.97 -1.70 -0.56
CA THR A 77 5.56 -1.79 -0.21
C THR A 77 4.96 -0.44 0.10
N THR A 78 5.74 0.49 0.64
CA THR A 78 5.25 1.79 1.10
C THR A 78 6.26 2.89 0.79
N LEU A 79 5.73 4.01 0.33
CA LEU A 79 6.38 5.32 0.33
C LEU A 79 5.65 6.18 1.36
N GLU A 80 6.33 6.62 2.40
CA GLU A 80 5.81 7.67 3.29
C GLU A 80 6.61 8.95 3.04
N PHE A 81 5.90 10.02 2.69
CA PHE A 81 6.50 11.29 2.33
C PHE A 81 6.71 12.16 3.58
N PRO A 82 7.77 12.99 3.60
CA PRO A 82 7.92 14.00 4.63
C PRO A 82 6.80 15.05 4.53
N GLU A 83 6.49 15.72 5.63
CA GLU A 83 5.53 16.83 5.64
C GLU A 83 6.01 18.00 4.76
N GLU A 84 7.32 18.27 4.76
CA GLU A 84 7.94 19.32 3.97
C GLU A 84 9.21 18.84 3.23
N PRO A 85 9.33 19.10 1.90
CA PRO A 85 8.30 19.63 1.03
C PRO A 85 7.19 18.59 0.77
N ALA A 86 5.95 19.05 0.65
CA ALA A 86 4.82 18.18 0.32
C ALA A 86 5.03 17.50 -1.05
N PHE A 87 4.75 16.20 -1.11
CA PHE A 87 4.73 15.45 -2.36
C PHE A 87 3.33 15.49 -2.97
N TYR A 88 3.23 15.78 -4.27
CA TYR A 88 1.96 15.92 -4.97
C TYR A 88 1.71 14.74 -5.93
N TRP A 89 0.52 14.15 -5.84
CA TRP A 89 0.04 13.12 -6.75
C TRP A 89 -1.29 13.57 -7.37
N GLY A 90 -1.31 13.74 -8.70
CA GLY A 90 -2.50 14.30 -9.38
C GLY A 90 -2.86 15.72 -8.94
N GLY A 91 -1.88 16.50 -8.49
CA GLY A 91 -2.09 17.85 -7.95
C GLY A 91 -2.62 17.88 -6.51
N VAL A 92 -2.71 16.74 -5.83
CA VAL A 92 -3.13 16.65 -4.42
C VAL A 92 -1.90 16.32 -3.56
N PRO A 93 -1.67 17.03 -2.44
CA PRO A 93 -0.63 16.66 -1.48
C PRO A 93 -0.98 15.30 -0.85
N VAL A 94 0.00 14.40 -0.77
CA VAL A 94 -0.18 13.03 -0.25
C VAL A 94 0.82 12.70 0.85
N ALA A 95 0.36 11.96 1.84
CA ALA A 95 1.18 11.49 2.95
C ALA A 95 1.89 10.17 2.62
N SER A 96 1.24 9.27 1.88
CA SER A 96 1.83 7.98 1.52
C SER A 96 1.23 7.34 0.28
N ILE A 97 1.97 6.39 -0.28
CA ILE A 97 1.51 5.44 -1.30
C ILE A 97 1.92 4.04 -0.85
N TYR A 98 1.00 3.07 -0.85
CA TYR A 98 1.33 1.68 -0.50
C TYR A 98 0.70 0.65 -1.42
N GLU A 99 1.38 -0.48 -1.63
CA GLU A 99 0.86 -1.59 -2.43
C GLU A 99 -0.42 -2.16 -1.80
N PHE A 100 -1.33 -2.67 -2.63
CA PHE A 100 -2.46 -3.43 -2.11
C PHE A 100 -1.99 -4.67 -1.34
N TYR A 101 -2.61 -4.92 -0.18
CA TYR A 101 -2.35 -6.12 0.61
C TYR A 101 -2.70 -7.41 -0.15
N ASN A 102 -3.75 -7.37 -0.98
CA ASN A 102 -4.09 -8.47 -1.86
C ASN A 102 -3.19 -8.48 -3.10
N THR A 103 -2.25 -9.42 -3.15
CA THR A 103 -1.29 -9.56 -4.26
C THR A 103 -1.92 -9.93 -5.61
N GLU A 104 -3.18 -10.40 -5.62
CA GLU A 104 -3.91 -10.66 -6.86
C GLU A 104 -4.34 -9.35 -7.54
N MET A 105 -4.62 -8.32 -6.75
CA MET A 105 -4.97 -7.00 -7.26
C MET A 105 -3.73 -6.31 -7.85
N SER A 106 -3.95 -5.54 -8.91
CA SER A 106 -2.89 -4.80 -9.61
C SER A 106 -3.06 -3.32 -9.32
N GLY A 107 -2.38 -2.81 -8.30
CA GLY A 107 -2.62 -1.44 -7.86
C GLY A 107 -1.93 -1.07 -6.56
N PHE A 108 -2.27 0.12 -6.10
CA PHE A 108 -1.77 0.73 -4.88
C PHE A 108 -2.81 1.67 -4.29
N THR A 109 -2.66 1.99 -3.02
CA THR A 109 -3.45 3.01 -2.35
C THR A 109 -2.66 4.29 -2.24
N VAL A 110 -3.32 5.43 -2.43
CA VAL A 110 -2.73 6.76 -2.25
C VAL A 110 -3.48 7.46 -1.12
N VAL A 111 -2.77 7.94 -0.11
CA VAL A 111 -3.35 8.63 1.06
C VAL A 111 -3.11 10.13 0.93
N ALA A 112 -4.19 10.92 0.85
CA ALA A 112 -4.09 12.36 0.78
C ALA A 112 -3.67 12.99 2.11
N ASN A 113 -3.10 14.19 2.03
CA ASN A 113 -2.91 15.08 3.17
C ASN A 113 -3.67 16.40 2.90
N PHE A 114 -4.95 16.45 3.25
CA PHE A 114 -5.79 17.63 3.01
C PHE A 114 -5.62 18.75 4.04
N GLU A 115 -4.88 18.54 5.14
CA GLU A 115 -4.78 19.48 6.25
C GLU A 115 -4.23 20.87 5.84
N ASN A 116 -3.48 20.93 4.73
CA ASN A 116 -2.89 22.16 4.18
C ASN A 116 -3.23 22.37 2.68
N PHE A 117 -4.34 21.83 2.19
CA PHE A 117 -4.69 21.93 0.77
C PHE A 117 -5.57 23.15 0.46
N ASP A 118 -4.93 24.21 -0.06
CA ASP A 118 -5.59 25.47 -0.38
C ASP A 118 -6.77 25.30 -1.35
N ALA A 119 -7.91 25.89 -1.00
CA ALA A 119 -9.15 25.73 -1.76
C ALA A 119 -9.07 26.23 -3.22
N ILE A 120 -8.13 27.15 -3.51
CA ILE A 120 -7.93 27.74 -4.84
C ILE A 120 -7.34 26.73 -5.83
N ASP A 121 -6.58 25.75 -5.34
CA ASP A 121 -5.91 24.75 -6.18
C ASP A 121 -6.76 23.49 -6.39
N LYS A 122 -7.98 23.46 -5.84
CA LYS A 122 -8.87 22.30 -5.89
C LYS A 122 -9.49 22.13 -7.29
N THR A 123 -9.11 21.04 -7.94
CA THR A 123 -9.80 20.53 -9.13
C THR A 123 -11.07 19.79 -8.74
N ARG A 124 -11.95 19.49 -9.70
CA ARG A 124 -13.12 18.65 -9.42
C ARG A 124 -12.71 17.25 -8.93
N PHE A 125 -11.62 16.71 -9.46
CA PHE A 125 -11.01 15.46 -8.99
C PHE A 125 -10.68 15.52 -7.49
N SER A 126 -9.93 16.54 -7.07
CA SER A 126 -9.50 16.64 -5.67
C SER A 126 -10.64 16.96 -4.70
N GLN A 127 -11.68 17.67 -5.14
CA GLN A 127 -12.91 17.85 -4.36
C GLN A 127 -13.66 16.53 -4.13
N LEU A 128 -13.74 15.68 -5.15
CA LEU A 128 -14.39 14.37 -5.03
C LEU A 128 -13.57 13.44 -4.12
N TRP A 129 -12.25 13.41 -4.26
CA TRP A 129 -11.39 12.65 -3.37
C TRP A 129 -11.50 13.15 -1.91
N GLU A 130 -11.45 14.45 -1.68
CA GLU A 130 -11.61 15.03 -0.34
C GLU A 130 -12.95 14.65 0.30
N SER A 131 -14.02 14.48 -0.48
CA SER A 131 -15.32 14.04 0.06
C SER A 131 -15.31 12.60 0.62
N CYS A 132 -14.26 11.83 0.33
CA CYS A 132 -14.02 10.51 0.92
C CYS A 132 -13.14 10.56 2.17
N ASP A 133 -12.56 11.72 2.50
CA ASP A 133 -11.79 12.02 3.72
C ASP A 133 -10.44 11.28 3.89
N THR A 134 -10.11 10.29 3.05
CA THR A 134 -8.91 9.46 3.28
C THR A 134 -8.09 9.20 2.01
N ASP A 135 -8.36 8.11 1.32
CA ASP A 135 -7.45 7.43 0.41
C ASP A 135 -8.16 6.96 -0.86
N LEU A 136 -7.38 6.77 -1.93
CA LEU A 136 -7.84 6.15 -3.16
C LEU A 136 -7.15 4.82 -3.37
N GLY A 137 -7.93 3.78 -3.64
CA GLY A 137 -7.40 2.58 -4.29
C GLY A 137 -7.32 2.80 -5.79
N ILE A 138 -6.15 2.62 -6.38
CA ILE A 138 -5.89 2.82 -7.80
C ILE A 138 -5.51 1.49 -8.45
N THR A 139 -6.27 1.08 -9.45
CA THR A 139 -5.96 -0.10 -10.26
C THR A 139 -5.10 0.30 -11.46
N VAL A 140 -4.03 -0.43 -11.74
CA VAL A 140 -3.03 -0.11 -12.77
C VAL A 140 -2.63 -1.30 -13.64
N ARG A 141 -2.14 -1.01 -14.85
CA ARG A 141 -1.60 -1.99 -15.79
C ARG A 141 -0.22 -2.50 -15.34
N ASP A 142 0.67 -1.59 -14.95
CA ASP A 142 2.02 -1.85 -14.47
C ASP A 142 2.14 -1.52 -12.98
N ARG A 143 2.44 -2.55 -12.17
CA ARG A 143 2.55 -2.47 -10.70
C ARG A 143 3.85 -1.81 -10.24
N ASP A 144 4.80 -1.59 -11.14
CA ASP A 144 6.05 -0.89 -10.87
C ASP A 144 5.98 0.60 -11.20
N ASP A 145 4.85 1.10 -11.71
CA ASP A 145 4.62 2.54 -11.95
C ASP A 145 3.52 3.06 -11.01
N TRP A 146 3.95 3.75 -9.95
CA TRP A 146 3.06 4.37 -8.97
C TRP A 146 2.78 5.85 -9.26
N SER A 147 3.38 6.37 -10.33
CA SER A 147 3.23 7.77 -10.70
C SER A 147 1.79 8.08 -11.11
N PHE A 148 1.46 9.37 -11.13
CA PHE A 148 0.18 9.83 -11.69
C PHE A 148 0.23 9.75 -13.22
N ASN A 149 0.18 8.53 -13.76
CA ASN A 149 0.23 8.23 -15.17
C ASN A 149 -1.11 7.67 -15.64
N THR A 150 -1.93 8.50 -16.28
CA THR A 150 -3.27 8.11 -16.77
C THR A 150 -3.24 7.03 -17.86
N THR A 151 -2.10 6.80 -18.51
CA THR A 151 -1.96 5.67 -19.45
C THR A 151 -1.75 4.33 -18.74
N ASN A 152 -1.30 4.37 -17.48
CA ASN A 152 -1.10 3.21 -16.62
C ASN A 152 -2.31 2.95 -15.71
N ILE A 153 -2.97 4.01 -15.24
CA ILE A 153 -4.17 3.93 -14.40
C ILE A 153 -5.32 3.36 -15.22
N LEU A 154 -5.98 2.34 -14.68
CA LEU A 154 -7.10 1.63 -15.30
C LEU A 154 -8.44 2.01 -14.68
N ASP A 155 -8.47 2.27 -13.37
CA ASP A 155 -9.68 2.65 -12.62
C ASP A 155 -9.32 3.22 -11.24
N VAL A 156 -10.31 3.87 -10.61
CA VAL A 156 -10.33 4.13 -9.17
C VAL A 156 -11.13 3.00 -8.51
N GLU A 157 -10.42 2.08 -7.86
CA GLU A 157 -10.94 0.88 -7.20
C GLU A 157 -11.76 1.21 -5.94
N SER A 158 -11.31 2.22 -5.20
CA SER A 158 -11.97 2.66 -3.98
C SER A 158 -11.69 4.11 -3.66
N CYS A 159 -12.57 4.70 -2.86
CA CYS A 159 -12.40 6.00 -2.24
C CYS A 159 -12.83 5.87 -0.79
N SER A 160 -11.84 5.73 0.10
CA SER A 160 -12.03 5.29 1.48
C SER A 160 -12.76 3.94 1.60
N VAL A 161 -13.26 3.64 2.80
CA VAL A 161 -14.16 2.51 3.05
C VAL A 161 -15.58 2.75 2.52
N LEU A 162 -15.90 4.00 2.12
CA LEU A 162 -17.23 4.44 1.73
C LEU A 162 -17.65 4.00 0.32
N TYR A 163 -16.70 4.03 -0.62
CA TYR A 163 -16.96 3.72 -2.02
C TYR A 163 -16.00 2.65 -2.50
N GLN A 164 -16.50 1.49 -2.92
CA GLN A 164 -15.66 0.37 -3.33
C GLN A 164 -16.24 -0.34 -4.57
N ARG A 165 -15.40 -0.61 -5.58
CA ARG A 165 -15.79 -1.41 -6.76
C ARG A 165 -16.26 -2.82 -6.41
N TYR A 166 -15.92 -3.32 -5.21
CA TYR A 166 -16.45 -4.56 -4.67
C TYR A 166 -17.99 -4.61 -4.66
N PHE A 167 -18.67 -3.50 -4.33
CA PHE A 167 -20.13 -3.42 -4.26
C PHE A 167 -20.76 -3.10 -5.63
N LYS A 168 -20.68 -4.06 -6.55
CA LYS A 168 -21.07 -3.89 -7.96
C LYS A 168 -22.55 -3.50 -8.17
N GLU A 169 -23.42 -3.96 -7.28
CA GLU A 169 -24.87 -3.71 -7.37
C GLU A 169 -25.29 -2.36 -6.75
N ASP A 170 -24.38 -1.67 -6.06
CA ASP A 170 -24.63 -0.33 -5.52
C ASP A 170 -24.36 0.73 -6.61
N VAL A 171 -25.43 1.11 -7.31
CA VAL A 171 -25.38 2.05 -8.44
C VAL A 171 -24.83 3.41 -8.05
N GLU A 172 -25.10 3.90 -6.83
CA GLU A 172 -24.62 5.21 -6.41
C GLU A 172 -23.11 5.18 -6.14
N GLN A 173 -22.60 4.11 -5.53
CA GLN A 173 -21.15 3.93 -5.38
C GLN A 173 -20.44 3.82 -6.73
N GLN A 174 -20.98 3.02 -7.66
CA GLN A 174 -20.38 2.87 -8.99
C GLN A 174 -20.36 4.23 -9.73
N ARG A 175 -21.46 4.97 -9.70
CA ARG A 175 -21.55 6.30 -10.34
C ARG A 175 -20.57 7.30 -9.73
N PHE A 176 -20.39 7.26 -8.41
CA PHE A 176 -19.41 8.11 -7.74
C PHE A 176 -17.98 7.79 -8.21
N LEU A 177 -17.59 6.51 -8.18
CA LEU A 177 -16.25 6.08 -8.60
C LEU A 177 -16.01 6.35 -10.10
N ASP A 178 -17.02 6.17 -10.96
CA ASP A 178 -16.96 6.52 -12.38
C ASP A 178 -16.73 8.02 -12.58
N SER A 179 -17.39 8.86 -11.79
CA SER A 179 -17.22 10.32 -11.84
C SER A 179 -15.83 10.71 -11.37
N LEU A 180 -15.35 10.12 -10.28
CA LEU A 180 -14.02 10.37 -9.73
C LEU A 180 -12.92 9.96 -10.71
N TYR A 181 -13.03 8.78 -11.33
CA TYR A 181 -12.10 8.32 -12.35
C TYR A 181 -12.13 9.20 -13.61
N THR A 182 -13.33 9.63 -14.05
CA THR A 182 -13.47 10.56 -15.18
C THR A 182 -12.75 11.88 -14.92
N GLU A 183 -12.89 12.44 -13.71
CA GLU A 183 -12.21 13.68 -13.35
C GLU A 183 -10.69 13.50 -13.18
N LEU A 184 -10.25 12.34 -12.66
CA LEU A 184 -8.84 11.96 -12.60
C LEU A 184 -8.19 12.02 -14.00
N LEU A 185 -8.83 11.40 -15.00
CA LEU A 185 -8.32 11.38 -16.37
C LEU A 185 -8.20 12.78 -16.98
N LYS A 186 -9.09 13.72 -16.62
CA LYS A 186 -9.01 15.11 -17.07
C LYS A 186 -7.82 15.86 -16.48
N VAL A 187 -7.39 15.50 -15.27
CA VAL A 187 -6.19 16.10 -14.66
C VAL A 187 -4.93 15.65 -15.39
N GLY A 188 -4.80 14.36 -15.71
CA GLY A 188 -3.61 13.83 -16.38
C GLY A 188 -3.60 13.93 -17.90
N GLY A 189 -4.69 14.40 -18.51
CA GLY A 189 -4.76 14.74 -19.94
C GLY A 189 -4.39 16.20 -20.26
N LYS A 190 -4.00 16.99 -19.25
CA LYS A 190 -3.43 18.32 -19.41
C LYS A 190 -1.93 18.24 -19.64
#